data_AF-A0A1C3X122-F1
#
_entry.id   AF-A0A1C3X122-F1
#
_cell.length_a   1.000
_cell.length_b   1.000
_cell.length_c   1.000
_cell.angle_alpha   90.00
_cell.angle_beta   90.00
_cell.angle_gamma   90.00
#
_symmetry.space_group_name_H-M   'P 1'
#
loop_
_entity.id
_entity.type
_entity.pdbx_description
1 polymer ?
#
loop_
_entity_poly.entity_id
_entity_poly.type
_entity_poly.pdbx_seq_one_letter_code
_entity_poly.pdbx_strand_id
1 'polypeptide(L)' 'MTKHVSVEIDEQMDAFIGEQISHGNYASPSEVIDAALKLLRSRAEREAIAAAIAEGEASGAPHEFDFESFIEKKRMLRSR' A
#
# COMPACT_ATOMS: atom_id res chain seq x y z
N MET A 1 -14.37 10.90 -7.54
CA MET A 1 -14.28 11.70 -8.78
C MET A 1 -13.42 10.92 -9.76
N THR A 2 -13.95 10.58 -10.92
CA THR A 2 -13.17 9.94 -12.00
C THR A 2 -12.39 11.03 -12.74
N LYS A 3 -11.08 10.86 -12.92
CA LYS A 3 -10.22 11.81 -13.65
C LYS A 3 -9.65 11.09 -14.86
N HIS A 4 -9.88 11.63 -16.05
CA HIS A 4 -9.26 11.12 -17.28
C HIS A 4 -7.86 11.68 -17.42
N VAL A 5 -6.91 10.80 -17.75
CA VAL A 5 -5.50 11.14 -17.93
C VAL A 5 -5.06 10.54 -19.27
N SER A 6 -4.37 11.34 -20.07
CA SER A 6 -3.67 10.84 -21.26
C SER A 6 -2.21 10.58 -20.87
N VAL A 7 -1.71 9.41 -21.26
CA VAL A 7 -0.35 8.96 -20.96
C VAL A 7 0.27 8.42 -22.24
N GLU A 8 1.54 8.75 -22.46
CA GLU A 8 2.35 8.13 -23.50
C GLU A 8 3.02 6.88 -22.91
N ILE A 9 3.00 5.80 -23.68
CA ILE A 9 3.63 4.53 -23.32
C ILE A 9 4.57 4.11 -24.46
N ASP A 10 5.60 3.34 -24.12
CA ASP A 10 6.51 2.80 -25.13
C ASP A 10 5.90 1.57 -25.83
N GLU A 11 6.59 1.11 -26.88
CA GLU A 11 6.18 -0.04 -27.69
C GLU A 11 6.10 -1.34 -26.87
N GLN A 12 6.94 -1.50 -25.85
CA GLN A 12 6.94 -2.72 -25.02
C GLN A 12 5.68 -2.79 -24.14
N MET A 13 5.29 -1.64 -23.58
CA MET A 13 4.08 -1.51 -22.79
C MET A 13 2.82 -1.67 -23.65
N ASP A 14 2.81 -1.11 -24.86
CA ASP A 14 1.70 -1.29 -25.80
C ASP A 14 1.51 -2.76 -26.18
N ALA A 15 2.61 -3.46 -26.51
CA ALA A 15 2.59 -4.89 -26.79
C ALA A 15 2.08 -5.72 -25.59
N PHE A 16 2.55 -5.40 -24.37
CA PHE A 16 2.09 -6.07 -23.15
C PHE A 16 0.59 -5.87 -22.92
N ILE A 17 0.08 -4.65 -23.06
CA ILE A 17 -1.35 -4.36 -22.92
C ILE A 17 -2.16 -5.13 -23.96
N GLY A 18 -1.69 -5.13 -25.23
CA GLY A 18 -2.30 -5.89 -26.30
C GLY A 18 -2.38 -7.39 -26.01
N GLU A 19 -1.31 -7.99 -25.48
CA GLU A 19 -1.28 -9.40 -25.08
C GLU A 19 -2.32 -9.69 -23.99
N GLN A 20 -2.38 -8.86 -22.95
CA GLN A 20 -3.32 -9.04 -21.84
C GLN A 20 -4.79 -8.97 -22.31
N ILE A 21 -5.10 -8.11 -23.26
CA ILE A 21 -6.44 -8.02 -23.85
C ILE A 21 -6.71 -9.23 -24.76
N SER A 22 -5.73 -9.64 -25.57
CA SER A 22 -5.86 -10.78 -26.49
C SER A 22 -6.10 -12.11 -25.77
N HIS A 23 -5.52 -12.26 -24.57
CA HIS A 23 -5.75 -13.40 -23.68
C HIS A 23 -7.11 -13.35 -22.97
N GLY A 24 -7.89 -12.28 -23.12
CA GLY A 24 -9.19 -12.11 -22.49
C GLY A 24 -9.13 -11.76 -21.01
N ASN A 25 -7.96 -11.37 -20.50
CA ASN A 25 -7.82 -10.97 -19.08
C ASN A 25 -8.49 -9.62 -18.79
N TYR A 26 -8.58 -8.74 -19.80
CA TYR A 26 -9.15 -7.39 -19.68
C TYR A 26 -9.86 -6.99 -20.97
N ALA A 27 -10.86 -6.12 -20.86
CA ALA A 27 -11.68 -5.67 -22.00
C ALA A 27 -11.13 -4.40 -22.68
N SER A 28 -10.20 -3.68 -22.06
CA SER A 28 -9.64 -2.44 -22.63
C SER A 28 -8.26 -2.08 -22.05
N PRO A 29 -7.47 -1.24 -22.74
CA PRO A 29 -6.21 -0.72 -22.21
C PRO A 29 -6.38 0.01 -20.87
N SER A 30 -7.45 0.80 -20.73
CA SER A 30 -7.76 1.52 -19.51
C SER A 30 -7.97 0.59 -18.32
N GLU A 31 -8.54 -0.59 -18.54
CA GLU A 31 -8.77 -1.59 -17.50
C GLU A 31 -7.46 -2.26 -17.05
N VAL A 32 -6.56 -2.55 -18.00
CA VAL A 32 -5.21 -3.05 -17.69
C VAL A 32 -4.44 -2.04 -16.83
N ILE A 33 -4.47 -0.77 -17.21
CA ILE A 33 -3.78 0.31 -16.49
C ILE A 33 -4.37 0.50 -15.08
N ASP A 34 -5.70 0.48 -14.95
CA ASP A 34 -6.36 0.57 -13.64
C ASP A 34 -5.99 -0.61 -12.72
N ALA A 35 -5.95 -1.84 -13.26
CA ALA A 35 -5.53 -3.02 -12.52
C ALA A 35 -4.06 -2.91 -12.07
N ALA A 36 -3.16 -2.43 -12.93
CA ALA A 36 -1.76 -2.21 -12.61
C ALA A 36 -1.57 -1.16 -11.50
N LEU A 37 -2.32 -0.06 -11.55
CA LEU A 37 -2.29 0.98 -10.51
C LEU A 37 -2.81 0.47 -9.16
N LYS A 38 -3.88 -0.33 -9.17
CA LYS A 38 -4.39 -0.98 -7.96
C LYS A 38 -3.36 -1.91 -7.33
N LEU A 39 -2.67 -2.71 -8.16
CA LEU A 39 -1.61 -3.59 -7.69
C LEU A 39 -0.44 -2.79 -7.07
N LEU A 40 0.01 -1.72 -7.75
CA LEU A 40 1.07 -0.85 -7.25
C LEU A 40 0.70 -0.22 -5.91
N ARG A 41 -0.54 0.30 -5.79
CA ARG A 41 -1.04 0.86 -4.54
C ARG A 41 -1.05 -0.17 -3.41
N SER A 42 -1.56 -1.38 -3.67
CA SER A 42 -1.59 -2.44 -2.64
C SER A 42 -0.20 -2.83 -2.18
N ARG A 43 0.78 -2.86 -3.09
CA ARG A 43 2.18 -3.11 -2.74
C ARG A 43 2.73 -2.00 -1.84
N ALA A 44 2.50 -0.74 -2.19
CA ALA A 44 2.96 0.39 -1.38
C ALA A 44 2.36 0.37 0.04
N GLU A 45 1.07 0.03 0.18
CA GLU A 45 0.42 -0.13 1.48
C GLU A 45 1.05 -1.27 2.31
N ARG A 46 1.41 -2.40 1.67
CA ARG A 46 2.11 -3.51 2.33
C ARG A 46 3.53 -3.16 2.74
N GLU A 47 4.25 -2.41 1.92
CA GLU A 47 5.62 -1.96 2.22
C GLU A 47 5.64 -1.07 3.47
N ALA A 48 4.66 -0.18 3.63
CA ALA A 48 4.51 0.62 4.85
C ALA A 48 4.26 -0.24 6.10
N ILE A 49 3.42 -1.27 5.98
CA ILE A 49 3.16 -2.21 7.08
C ILE A 49 4.43 -3.01 7.42
N ALA A 50 5.15 -3.50 6.41
CA ALA A 50 6.38 -4.25 6.61
C ALA A 50 7.46 -3.39 7.30
N ALA A 51 7.58 -2.11 6.93
CA ALA A 51 8.48 -1.17 7.58
C ALA A 51 8.11 -0.95 9.06
N ALA A 52 6.82 -0.78 9.38
CA ALA A 52 6.36 -0.60 10.76
C ALA A 52 6.59 -1.85 11.63
N ILE A 53 6.45 -3.06 11.05
CA ILE A 53 6.78 -4.32 11.73
C ILE A 53 8.28 -4.37 12.02
N ALA A 54 9.13 -4.09 11.02
CA ALA A 54 10.58 -4.11 11.19
C ALA A 54 11.06 -3.08 12.23
N GLU A 55 10.46 -1.89 12.27
CA GLU A 55 10.70 -0.90 13.32
C GLU A 55 10.33 -1.45 14.70
N GLY A 56 9.17 -2.10 14.83
CA GLY A 56 8.74 -2.75 16.07
C GLY A 56 9.69 -3.85 16.53
N GLU A 57 10.15 -4.72 15.63
CA GLU A 57 11.12 -5.77 15.92
C GLU A 57 12.50 -5.21 16.32
N ALA A 58 12.91 -4.10 15.69
CA ALA A 58 14.16 -3.41 16.04
C ALA A 58 14.06 -2.61 17.35
N SER A 59 12.86 -2.38 17.89
CA SER A 59 12.65 -1.57 19.10
C SER A 59 13.10 -2.26 20.40
N GLY A 60 13.49 -3.53 20.32
CA GLY A 60 14.02 -4.32 21.42
C GLY A 60 13.12 -5.49 21.80
N ALA A 61 13.47 -6.18 22.89
CA ALA A 61 12.69 -7.32 23.36
C ALA A 61 11.30 -6.87 23.84
N PRO A 62 10.23 -7.64 23.60
CA PRO A 62 8.94 -7.37 24.21
C PRO A 62 9.01 -7.58 25.74
N HIS A 63 8.23 -6.79 26.47
CA HIS A 63 8.15 -6.83 27.93
C HIS A 63 6.68 -7.02 28.34
N GLU A 64 6.43 -7.45 29.58
CA GLU A 64 5.07 -7.47 30.13
C GLU A 64 4.44 -6.07 30.11
N PHE A 65 3.15 -5.99 29.76
CA PHE A 65 2.44 -4.74 29.59
C PHE A 65 1.26 -4.63 30.56
N ASP A 66 1.34 -3.68 31.49
CA ASP A 66 0.26 -3.32 32.41
C ASP A 66 -0.54 -2.13 31.85
N PHE A 67 -1.80 -2.40 31.49
CA PHE A 67 -2.72 -1.42 30.92
C PHE A 67 -3.10 -0.31 31.90
N GLU A 68 -3.33 -0.62 33.18
CA GLU A 68 -3.79 0.36 34.17
C GLU A 68 -2.69 1.38 34.46
N SER A 69 -1.48 0.88 34.75
CA SER A 69 -0.28 1.72 34.97
C SER A 69 0.03 2.60 33.76
N PHE A 70 -0.16 2.10 32.53
CA PHE A 70 0.04 2.87 31.31
C PHE A 70 -0.99 4.01 31.17
N ILE A 71 -2.28 3.73 31.41
CA ILE A 71 -3.35 4.74 31.31
C ILE A 71 -3.15 5.85 32.34
N GLU A 72 -2.84 5.51 33.59
CA GLU A 72 -2.55 6.50 34.64
C GLU A 72 -1.39 7.41 34.24
N LYS A 73 -0.28 6.83 33.76
CA LYS A 73 0.88 7.59 33.26
C LYS A 73 0.50 8.53 32.11
N LYS A 74 -0.29 8.07 31.14
CA LYS A 74 -0.75 8.91 30.01
C LYS A 74 -1.68 10.04 30.47
N ARG A 75 -2.56 9.81 31.45
CA ARG A 75 -3.43 10.84 32.04
C ARG A 75 -2.61 11.92 32.76
N MET A 76 -1.62 11.52 33.56
CA MET A 76 -0.70 12.45 34.24
C MET A 76 0.13 13.30 33.27
N LEU A 77 0.55 12.72 32.14
CA LEU A 77 1.29 13.44 31.09
C LEU A 77 0.42 14.44 30.32
N ARG A 78 -0.90 14.25 30.26
CA ARG A 78 -1.84 15.16 29.58
C ARG A 78 -2.32 16.31 30.47
N SER A 79 -2.23 16.16 31.79
CA SER A 79 -2.61 17.19 32.76
C SER A 79 -1.49 18.22 33.03
N ARG A 80 -0.43 18.20 32.23
CA ARG A 80 0.77 19.05 32.35
C ARG A 80 0.97 19.84 31.06
#